data_AF-A0A830EYS0-F1
#
_entry.id   AF-A0A830EYS0-F1
#
_cell.length_a   1.000
_cell.length_b   1.000
_cell.length_c   1.000
_cell.angle_alpha   90.00
_cell.angle_beta   90.00
_cell.angle_gamma   90.00
#
_symmetry.space_group_name_H-M   'P 1'
#
loop_
_entity.id
_entity.type
_entity.pdbx_description
1 polymer ?
#
loop_
_entity_poly.entity_id
_entity_poly.type
_entity_poly.pdbx_seq_one_letter_code
_entity_poly.pdbx_strand_id
1 'polypeptide(L)'
;MSNERTLNEFTGDKENTIEDLPKSSVKSSLDETSVGDIPEDWYAVRLGDVTLETEYGLTESAEEYDPEKPRYIRTQDFDDFGGLQDDSLASLSEDKAVDGILEEGDLLFARSGSVGASLGKTYLYDPTDGECCFGGYSIRHRLVEQGVNNQYILQYTLSERYWDWIRRRAKTTAQSNINTGEYASLLIPLPPLEEQRKIATILNNIDSTIKKTNEIAGKADIHRGEKRYKGKLIQLKRGLMDDLFSGRVRTNNKDIEIPEHILRHG
;
A
#
# COMPACT_ATOMS: atom_id res chain seq x y z
N MET A 1 28.84 -9.37 35.55
CA MET A 1 28.67 -10.53 34.65
C MET A 1 27.24 -11.01 34.81
N SER A 2 26.55 -11.07 33.67
CA SER A 2 25.38 -11.92 33.37
C SER A 2 24.28 -12.04 34.44
N ASN A 3 23.24 -11.21 34.31
CA ASN A 3 21.88 -11.67 34.54
C ASN A 3 21.17 -11.67 33.18
N GLU A 4 21.21 -12.82 32.51
CA GLU A 4 20.23 -13.17 31.49
C GLU A 4 18.86 -13.15 32.17
N ARG A 5 18.02 -12.19 31.82
CA ARG A 5 16.59 -12.33 32.03
C ARG A 5 16.05 -13.14 30.87
N THR A 6 15.79 -14.41 31.14
CA THR A 6 15.23 -15.37 30.18
C THR A 6 13.82 -14.99 29.76
N LEU A 7 13.56 -15.19 28.46
CA LEU A 7 12.38 -14.89 27.64
C LEU A 7 11.01 -15.44 28.11
N ASN A 8 10.86 -15.97 29.33
CA ASN A 8 9.70 -16.80 29.71
C ASN A 8 8.84 -16.25 30.86
N GLU A 9 8.99 -14.98 31.27
CA GLU A 9 8.15 -14.38 32.34
C GLU A 9 7.00 -13.50 31.82
N PHE A 10 6.76 -13.45 30.50
CA PHE A 10 5.82 -12.50 29.87
C PHE A 10 4.65 -13.14 29.11
N THR A 11 4.30 -14.40 29.41
CA THR A 11 3.04 -14.97 28.88
C THR A 11 1.92 -14.72 29.88
N GLY A 12 1.26 -13.57 29.74
CA GLY A 12 0.06 -13.21 30.48
C GLY A 12 -0.61 -12.03 29.79
N ASP A 13 -1.59 -12.36 28.94
CA ASP A 13 -2.47 -11.48 28.19
C ASP A 13 -1.93 -10.84 26.90
N LYS A 14 -2.62 -11.16 25.81
CA LYS A 14 -2.37 -10.70 24.45
C LYS A 14 -2.75 -9.22 24.32
N GLU A 15 -1.74 -8.36 24.35
CA GLU A 15 -1.79 -7.03 23.71
C GLU A 15 -0.56 -6.95 22.80
N ASN A 16 -0.75 -7.18 21.50
CA ASN A 16 0.34 -7.12 20.52
C ASN A 16 0.73 -5.64 20.32
N THR A 17 1.70 -5.18 21.10
CA THR A 17 2.35 -3.88 20.89
C THR A 17 3.52 -4.04 19.93
N ILE A 18 3.81 -3.02 19.11
CA ILE A 18 5.01 -3.02 18.24
C ILE A 18 6.32 -3.09 19.02
N GLU A 19 6.30 -2.79 20.33
CA GLU A 19 7.48 -2.88 21.20
C GLU A 19 8.02 -4.33 21.31
N ASP A 20 7.19 -5.32 20.97
CA ASP A 20 7.55 -6.75 20.97
C ASP A 20 8.04 -7.28 19.61
N LEU A 21 8.02 -6.45 18.55
CA LEU A 21 8.63 -6.86 17.28
C LEU A 21 10.14 -6.97 17.48
N PRO A 22 10.75 -8.15 17.21
CA PRO A 22 12.16 -8.34 17.44
C PRO A 22 12.93 -7.27 16.67
N LYS A 23 13.81 -6.54 17.38
CA LYS A 23 14.87 -5.72 16.77
C LYS A 23 15.85 -6.63 16.04
N SER A 24 15.38 -7.33 15.02
CA SER A 24 16.27 -8.05 14.14
C SER A 24 16.96 -6.97 13.31
N SER A 25 18.23 -6.73 13.64
CA SER A 25 19.16 -6.28 12.64
C SER A 25 19.24 -7.43 11.63
N VAL A 26 18.32 -7.44 10.66
CA VAL A 26 18.51 -8.27 9.48
C VAL A 26 19.72 -7.68 8.76
N LYS A 27 20.92 -8.08 9.21
CA LYS A 27 22.12 -7.99 8.39
C LYS A 27 21.77 -8.74 7.13
N SER A 28 21.70 -7.98 6.04
CA SER A 28 21.34 -8.44 4.71
C SER A 28 21.86 -9.85 4.44
N SER A 29 20.94 -10.80 4.34
CA SER A 29 21.22 -12.09 3.71
C SER A 29 20.30 -12.22 2.51
N LEU A 30 20.82 -11.74 1.38
CA LEU A 30 20.67 -12.22 0.00
C LEU A 30 19.26 -12.69 -0.41
N ASP A 31 18.51 -11.76 -1.02
CA ASP A 31 17.24 -11.91 -1.78
C ASP A 31 16.03 -12.43 -0.99
N GLU A 32 14.84 -11.79 -0.96
CA GLU A 32 14.05 -11.18 -2.06
C GLU A 32 13.08 -10.08 -1.51
N THR A 33 13.27 -8.75 -1.55
CA THR A 33 14.22 -7.82 -2.17
C THR A 33 14.52 -6.72 -1.14
N SER A 34 15.81 -6.45 -0.89
CA SER A 34 16.30 -5.51 0.13
C SER A 34 15.59 -4.14 0.13
N VAL A 35 15.24 -3.62 1.31
CA VAL A 35 14.76 -2.23 1.51
C VAL A 35 15.85 -1.17 1.23
N GLY A 36 17.07 -1.63 0.91
CA GLY A 36 18.25 -0.81 0.73
C GLY A 36 18.83 -0.37 2.08
N ASP A 37 19.69 0.65 2.05
CA ASP A 37 20.12 1.33 3.26
C ASP A 37 18.93 2.13 3.82
N ILE A 38 18.61 1.90 5.08
CA ILE A 38 17.59 2.63 5.85
C ILE A 38 18.23 3.24 7.09
N PRO A 39 17.65 4.31 7.66
CA PRO A 39 18.14 4.91 8.90
C PRO A 39 18.19 3.92 10.07
N GLU A 40 19.10 4.12 11.02
CA GLU A 40 19.28 3.24 12.18
C GLU A 40 18.04 3.16 13.09
N ASP A 41 17.20 4.20 13.08
CA ASP A 41 15.95 4.28 13.85
C ASP A 41 14.74 3.69 13.11
N TRP A 42 14.93 3.13 11.92
CA TRP A 42 13.90 2.44 11.15
C TRP A 42 14.01 0.93 11.29
N TYR A 43 12.87 0.25 11.12
CA TYR A 43 12.82 -1.21 11.02
C TYR A 43 12.67 -1.65 9.57
N ALA A 44 13.15 -2.85 9.25
CA ALA A 44 12.76 -3.57 8.04
C ALA A 44 11.85 -4.72 8.48
N VAL A 45 10.55 -4.63 8.19
CA VAL A 45 9.55 -5.61 8.60
C VAL A 45 9.01 -6.36 7.40
N ARG A 46 8.50 -7.58 7.59
CA ARG A 46 7.70 -8.24 6.56
C ARG A 46 6.25 -7.79 6.66
N LEU A 47 5.53 -7.74 5.55
CA LEU A 47 4.08 -7.45 5.55
C LEU A 47 3.33 -8.41 6.49
N GLY A 48 3.73 -9.68 6.52
CA GLY A 48 3.16 -10.67 7.43
C GLY A 48 3.37 -10.36 8.91
N ASP A 49 4.48 -9.69 9.29
CA ASP A 49 4.77 -9.34 10.69
C ASP A 49 3.87 -8.22 11.20
N VAL A 50 3.31 -7.42 10.29
CA VAL A 50 2.41 -6.30 10.58
C VAL A 50 0.95 -6.56 10.19
N THR A 51 0.63 -7.80 9.81
CA THR A 51 -0.73 -8.23 9.43
C THR A 51 -1.36 -9.04 10.56
N LEU A 52 -2.53 -8.62 11.03
CA LEU A 52 -3.36 -9.38 11.97
C LEU A 52 -4.08 -10.53 11.29
N GLU A 53 -4.60 -10.30 10.09
CA GLU A 53 -5.44 -11.26 9.38
C GLU A 53 -5.17 -11.20 7.87
N THR A 54 -5.08 -12.38 7.25
CA THR A 54 -4.90 -12.52 5.80
C THR A 54 -5.91 -13.50 5.24
N GLU A 55 -6.64 -13.08 4.21
CA GLU A 55 -7.72 -13.90 3.64
C GLU A 55 -7.82 -13.74 2.12
N TYR A 56 -8.20 -14.82 1.43
CA TYR A 56 -8.57 -14.77 0.01
C TYR A 56 -10.02 -14.34 -0.13
N GLY A 57 -10.32 -13.51 -1.13
CA GLY A 57 -11.70 -13.08 -1.36
C GLY A 57 -12.64 -14.19 -1.84
N LEU A 58 -13.90 -13.81 -1.97
CA LEU A 58 -15.02 -14.67 -2.31
C LEU A 58 -14.88 -15.29 -3.71
N THR A 59 -15.30 -16.55 -3.86
CA THR A 59 -15.36 -17.23 -5.17
C THR A 59 -16.76 -17.16 -5.76
N GLU A 60 -17.35 -15.97 -5.72
CA GLU A 60 -18.71 -15.71 -6.17
C GLU A 60 -18.74 -15.10 -7.58
N SER A 61 -19.80 -15.40 -8.31
CA SER A 61 -20.07 -14.75 -9.60
C SER A 61 -20.66 -13.36 -9.35
N ALA A 62 -20.12 -12.36 -10.05
CA ALA A 62 -20.65 -11.00 -9.99
C ALA A 62 -22.14 -10.95 -10.39
N GLU A 63 -22.93 -10.22 -9.61
CA GLU A 63 -24.32 -9.90 -9.94
C GLU A 63 -24.41 -8.50 -10.57
N GLU A 64 -25.58 -8.19 -11.14
CA GLU A 64 -25.87 -6.84 -11.60
C GLU A 64 -25.76 -5.86 -10.42
N TYR A 65 -25.17 -4.69 -10.68
CA TYR A 65 -24.95 -3.71 -9.64
C TYR A 65 -26.27 -3.19 -9.07
N ASP A 66 -26.34 -3.21 -7.75
CA ASP A 66 -27.44 -2.67 -6.95
C ASP A 66 -26.81 -1.84 -5.81
N PRO A 67 -27.10 -0.52 -5.74
CA PRO A 67 -26.52 0.35 -4.72
C PRO A 67 -27.02 0.06 -3.30
N GLU A 68 -28.09 -0.73 -3.15
CA GLU A 68 -28.61 -1.15 -1.84
C GLU A 68 -27.94 -2.44 -1.33
N LYS A 69 -26.97 -2.97 -2.08
CA LYS A 69 -26.24 -4.20 -1.76
C LYS A 69 -24.74 -3.94 -1.66
N PRO A 70 -23.99 -4.80 -0.96
CA PRO A 70 -22.53 -4.73 -0.94
C PRO A 70 -21.93 -4.70 -2.35
N ARG A 71 -21.12 -3.69 -2.65
CA ARG A 71 -20.35 -3.60 -3.90
C ARG A 71 -19.34 -4.76 -3.94
N TYR A 72 -19.32 -5.51 -5.02
CA TYR A 72 -18.41 -6.63 -5.22
C TYR A 72 -17.14 -6.18 -5.95
N ILE A 73 -16.10 -5.95 -5.17
CA ILE A 73 -14.81 -5.43 -5.63
C ILE A 73 -13.99 -6.53 -6.30
N ARG A 74 -13.65 -6.30 -7.57
CA ARG A 74 -12.80 -7.16 -8.38
C ARG A 74 -11.48 -6.45 -8.67
N THR A 75 -10.42 -7.20 -8.97
CA THR A 75 -9.09 -6.61 -9.24
C THR A 75 -9.06 -5.64 -10.43
N GLN A 76 -10.02 -5.73 -11.34
CA GLN A 76 -10.17 -4.79 -12.47
C GLN A 76 -10.75 -3.44 -12.05
N ASP A 77 -11.35 -3.36 -10.86
CA ASP A 77 -11.95 -2.15 -10.32
C ASP A 77 -10.91 -1.30 -9.58
N PHE A 78 -9.67 -1.79 -9.40
CA PHE A 78 -8.58 -1.05 -8.75
C PHE A 78 -7.98 0.02 -9.67
N ASP A 79 -7.91 1.25 -9.16
CA ASP A 79 -7.18 2.33 -9.82
C ASP A 79 -5.66 2.22 -9.60
N ASP A 80 -4.89 3.16 -10.16
CA ASP A 80 -3.42 3.19 -10.04
C ASP A 80 -2.91 3.86 -8.74
N PHE A 81 -3.80 4.25 -7.84
CA PHE A 81 -3.54 5.11 -6.68
C PHE A 81 -4.07 4.56 -5.36
N GLY A 82 -4.62 3.34 -5.33
CA GLY A 82 -5.15 2.73 -4.12
C GLY A 82 -6.64 2.89 -3.88
N GLY A 83 -7.38 3.42 -4.85
CA GLY A 83 -8.83 3.54 -4.84
C GLY A 83 -9.50 2.67 -5.91
N LEU A 84 -10.75 3.02 -6.22
CA LEU A 84 -11.56 2.31 -7.20
C LEU A 84 -11.86 3.16 -8.44
N GLN A 85 -12.12 2.48 -9.54
CA GLN A 85 -12.74 3.02 -10.75
C GLN A 85 -14.15 2.45 -10.92
N ASP A 86 -15.05 3.22 -11.53
CA ASP A 86 -16.49 2.90 -11.60
C ASP A 86 -16.94 2.47 -13.01
N ASP A 87 -16.02 1.94 -13.81
CA ASP A 87 -16.29 1.56 -15.21
C ASP A 87 -17.23 0.35 -15.35
N SER A 88 -17.20 -0.58 -14.39
CA SER A 88 -18.04 -1.77 -14.37
C SER A 88 -18.33 -2.14 -12.93
N LEU A 89 -19.39 -1.59 -12.35
CA LEU A 89 -19.82 -1.94 -11.01
C LEU A 89 -20.49 -3.32 -10.97
N ALA A 90 -20.38 -3.98 -9.83
CA ALA A 90 -21.05 -5.24 -9.53
C ALA A 90 -21.39 -5.26 -8.04
N SER A 91 -22.38 -6.06 -7.66
CA SER A 91 -22.76 -6.31 -6.26
C SER A 91 -22.87 -7.82 -5.99
N LEU A 92 -23.02 -8.17 -4.72
CA LEU A 92 -23.47 -9.50 -4.29
C LEU A 92 -24.67 -9.35 -3.34
N SER A 93 -25.53 -10.37 -3.29
CA SER A 93 -26.53 -10.46 -2.23
C SER A 93 -25.88 -10.64 -0.85
N GLU A 94 -26.54 -10.19 0.21
CA GLU A 94 -26.02 -10.20 1.59
C GLU A 94 -25.53 -11.59 2.03
N ASP A 95 -26.26 -12.65 1.64
CA ASP A 95 -25.92 -14.04 1.98
C ASP A 95 -24.62 -14.52 1.33
N LYS A 96 -24.26 -13.96 0.17
CA LYS A 96 -23.01 -14.27 -0.54
C LYS A 96 -21.86 -13.37 -0.10
N ALA A 97 -22.16 -12.15 0.33
CA ALA A 97 -21.17 -11.16 0.71
C ALA A 97 -20.63 -11.36 2.14
N VAL A 98 -21.38 -12.08 3.00
CA VAL A 98 -21.17 -12.16 4.46
C VAL A 98 -19.73 -12.40 4.89
N ASP A 99 -19.02 -13.34 4.25
CA ASP A 99 -17.65 -13.71 4.62
C ASP A 99 -16.59 -12.77 4.01
N GLY A 100 -17.01 -11.86 3.13
CA GLY A 100 -16.12 -10.97 2.38
C GLY A 100 -16.30 -9.49 2.69
N ILE A 101 -17.11 -9.10 3.68
CA ILE A 101 -17.32 -7.70 4.03
C ILE A 101 -16.00 -7.05 4.49
N LEU A 102 -15.72 -5.87 3.96
CA LEU A 102 -14.53 -5.08 4.29
C LEU A 102 -14.77 -4.20 5.53
N GLU A 103 -13.71 -4.03 6.31
CA GLU A 103 -13.63 -3.08 7.41
C GLU A 103 -12.66 -1.95 7.07
N GLU A 104 -12.92 -0.76 7.63
CA GLU A 104 -12.10 0.44 7.38
C GLU A 104 -10.60 0.13 7.53
N GLY A 105 -9.84 0.48 6.50
CA GLY A 105 -8.40 0.27 6.49
C GLY A 105 -7.94 -1.10 5.97
N ASP A 106 -8.86 -2.01 5.62
CA ASP A 106 -8.49 -3.25 4.93
C ASP A 106 -7.75 -2.96 3.63
N LEU A 107 -6.62 -3.63 3.43
CA LEU A 107 -5.85 -3.54 2.18
C LEU A 107 -6.10 -4.77 1.32
N LEU A 108 -6.52 -4.56 0.08
CA LEU A 108 -6.68 -5.63 -0.90
C LEU A 108 -5.55 -5.62 -1.90
N PHE A 109 -4.83 -6.73 -2.00
CA PHE A 109 -3.75 -6.95 -2.96
C PHE A 109 -4.22 -7.85 -4.10
N ALA A 110 -4.15 -7.35 -5.33
CA ALA A 110 -4.50 -8.14 -6.50
C ALA A 110 -3.44 -9.22 -6.74
N ARG A 111 -3.82 -10.48 -6.53
CA ARG A 111 -2.92 -11.62 -6.58
C ARG A 111 -2.78 -12.29 -7.93
N SER A 112 -3.65 -12.00 -8.89
CA SER A 112 -3.66 -12.67 -10.20
C SER A 112 -3.80 -11.67 -11.34
N GLY A 113 -3.17 -11.98 -12.47
CA GLY A 113 -3.30 -11.21 -13.70
C GLY A 113 -2.00 -10.93 -14.41
N SER A 114 -2.06 -9.92 -15.27
CA SER A 114 -0.88 -9.31 -15.89
C SER A 114 -0.33 -8.22 -14.97
N VAL A 115 0.99 -8.18 -14.81
CA VAL A 115 1.69 -7.16 -14.00
C VAL A 115 1.27 -5.75 -14.43
N GLY A 116 0.83 -4.94 -13.47
CA GLY A 116 0.45 -3.54 -13.70
C GLY A 116 -0.94 -3.34 -14.31
N ALA A 117 -1.52 -4.34 -14.97
CA ALA A 117 -2.93 -4.29 -15.38
C ALA A 117 -3.85 -4.61 -14.21
N SER A 118 -3.57 -5.71 -13.49
CA SER A 118 -4.26 -6.07 -12.26
C SER A 118 -3.28 -6.60 -11.21
N LEU A 119 -2.40 -7.55 -11.56
CA LEU A 119 -1.46 -8.14 -10.62
C LEU A 119 -0.57 -7.07 -9.99
N GLY A 120 -0.51 -7.08 -8.66
CA GLY A 120 0.27 -6.15 -7.86
C GLY A 120 -0.44 -4.84 -7.53
N LYS A 121 -1.59 -4.53 -8.13
CA LYS A 121 -2.38 -3.37 -7.67
C LYS A 121 -2.91 -3.59 -6.26
N THR A 122 -3.07 -2.50 -5.53
CA THR A 122 -3.55 -2.49 -4.16
C THR A 122 -4.72 -1.53 -4.05
N TYR A 123 -5.68 -1.85 -3.21
CA TYR A 123 -6.79 -0.98 -2.81
C TYR A 123 -6.80 -0.84 -1.29
N LEU A 124 -7.06 0.35 -0.78
CA LEU A 124 -7.30 0.60 0.64
C LEU A 124 -8.77 0.94 0.83
N TYR A 125 -9.48 0.12 1.60
CA TYR A 125 -10.89 0.33 1.84
C TYR A 125 -11.15 1.58 2.69
N ASP A 126 -12.00 2.45 2.16
CA ASP A 126 -12.52 3.64 2.81
C ASP A 126 -14.06 3.52 2.87
N PRO A 127 -14.70 3.71 4.04
CA PRO A 127 -16.16 3.63 4.18
C PRO A 127 -16.95 4.56 3.26
N THR A 128 -16.33 5.61 2.70
CA THR A 128 -16.95 6.48 1.69
C THR A 128 -17.21 5.78 0.36
N ASP A 129 -16.58 4.63 0.10
CA ASP A 129 -16.87 3.76 -1.05
C ASP A 129 -18.15 2.92 -0.86
N GLY A 130 -18.80 3.03 0.31
CA GLY A 130 -19.98 2.23 0.67
C GLY A 130 -19.62 0.84 1.20
N GLU A 131 -20.64 0.04 1.52
CA GLU A 131 -20.43 -1.34 1.95
C GLU A 131 -19.86 -2.17 0.80
N CYS A 132 -18.71 -2.81 1.02
CA CYS A 132 -17.98 -3.52 -0.01
C CYS A 132 -17.64 -4.94 0.44
N CYS A 133 -17.66 -5.87 -0.51
CA CYS A 133 -17.06 -7.19 -0.40
C CYS A 133 -16.07 -7.42 -1.55
N PHE A 134 -15.24 -8.46 -1.49
CA PHE A 134 -14.14 -8.61 -2.47
C PHE A 134 -13.99 -10.02 -3.04
N GLY A 135 -13.59 -10.09 -4.31
CA GLY A 135 -13.42 -11.34 -5.04
C GLY A 135 -12.08 -12.03 -4.81
N GLY A 136 -12.04 -13.35 -5.08
CA GLY A 136 -10.92 -14.26 -4.77
C GLY A 136 -9.63 -14.06 -5.57
N TYR A 137 -9.63 -13.14 -6.54
CA TYR A 137 -8.42 -12.64 -7.19
C TYR A 137 -7.71 -11.55 -6.38
N SER A 138 -8.23 -11.20 -5.21
CA SER A 138 -7.61 -10.33 -4.23
C SER A 138 -7.30 -11.08 -2.94
N ILE A 139 -6.28 -10.60 -2.22
CA ILE A 139 -5.94 -11.02 -0.85
C ILE A 139 -6.15 -9.82 0.05
N ARG A 140 -6.94 -9.98 1.12
CA ARG A 140 -7.05 -8.98 2.19
C ARG A 140 -5.87 -9.13 3.13
N HIS A 141 -5.26 -8.00 3.50
CA HIS A 141 -4.37 -7.85 4.62
C HIS A 141 -4.96 -6.82 5.57
N ARG A 142 -5.36 -7.26 6.77
CA ARG A 142 -5.79 -6.40 7.86
C ARG A 142 -4.61 -6.14 8.77
N LEU A 143 -4.16 -4.90 8.86
CA LEU A 143 -2.94 -4.54 9.57
C LEU A 143 -3.15 -4.39 11.07
N VAL A 144 -2.06 -4.48 11.85
CA VAL A 144 -2.07 -4.10 13.26
C VAL A 144 -2.39 -2.61 13.41
N GLU A 145 -3.29 -2.26 14.34
CA GLU A 145 -3.67 -0.85 14.57
C GLU A 145 -2.53 -0.03 15.19
N GLN A 146 -1.76 -0.65 16.09
CA GLN A 146 -0.72 0.05 16.82
C GLN A 146 0.54 0.16 15.97
N GLY A 147 0.99 1.40 15.74
CA GLY A 147 2.31 1.73 15.20
C GLY A 147 2.53 1.43 13.70
N VAL A 148 1.48 1.00 12.98
CA VAL A 148 1.46 0.96 11.51
C VAL A 148 0.39 1.92 10.98
N ASN A 149 0.70 2.58 9.88
CA ASN A 149 -0.25 3.42 9.16
C ASN A 149 -0.62 2.79 7.81
N ASN A 150 -1.90 2.48 7.60
CA ASN A 150 -2.36 1.76 6.41
C ASN A 150 -2.11 2.57 5.12
N GLN A 151 -2.30 3.89 5.17
CA GLN A 151 -1.98 4.78 4.04
C GLN A 151 -0.48 4.77 3.71
N TYR A 152 0.40 4.66 4.70
CA TYR A 152 1.84 4.50 4.47
C TYR A 152 2.15 3.19 3.73
N ILE A 153 1.55 2.08 4.16
CA ILE A 153 1.69 0.77 3.50
C ILE A 153 1.16 0.84 2.07
N LEU A 154 -0.03 1.42 1.86
CA LEU A 154 -0.57 1.66 0.52
C LEU A 154 0.44 2.43 -0.35
N GLN A 155 0.95 3.56 0.15
CA GLN A 155 1.91 4.39 -0.60
C GLN A 155 3.20 3.64 -0.93
N TYR A 156 3.66 2.74 -0.06
CA TYR A 156 4.79 1.86 -0.37
C TYR A 156 4.49 0.93 -1.55
N THR A 157 3.26 0.40 -1.66
CA THR A 157 2.84 -0.41 -2.82
C THR A 157 2.74 0.38 -4.13
N LEU A 158 2.79 1.71 -4.08
CA LEU A 158 2.82 2.55 -5.27
C LEU A 158 4.27 2.91 -5.70
N SER A 159 5.27 2.48 -4.93
CA SER A 159 6.68 2.74 -5.23
C SER A 159 7.27 1.78 -6.27
N GLU A 160 8.31 2.22 -6.99
CA GLU A 160 9.03 1.34 -7.93
C GLU A 160 9.71 0.16 -7.24
N ARG A 161 10.10 0.30 -5.96
CA ARG A 161 10.67 -0.81 -5.18
C ARG A 161 9.68 -1.96 -5.04
N TYR A 162 8.43 -1.66 -4.73
CA TYR A 162 7.37 -2.66 -4.69
C TYR A 162 7.11 -3.24 -6.08
N TRP A 163 7.03 -2.40 -7.12
CA TRP A 163 6.78 -2.88 -8.48
C TRP A 163 7.93 -3.74 -9.03
N ASP A 164 9.18 -3.48 -8.65
CA ASP A 164 10.31 -4.34 -8.95
C ASP A 164 10.20 -5.69 -8.23
N TRP A 165 9.74 -5.70 -6.98
CA TRP A 165 9.43 -6.93 -6.26
C TRP A 165 8.33 -7.73 -6.97
N ILE A 166 7.23 -7.08 -7.38
CA ILE A 166 6.16 -7.73 -8.16
C ILE A 166 6.69 -8.32 -9.47
N ARG A 167 7.49 -7.55 -10.24
CA ARG A 167 8.07 -8.02 -11.51
C ARG A 167 8.97 -9.24 -11.33
N ARG A 168 9.70 -9.35 -10.21
CA ARG A 168 10.55 -10.52 -9.90
C ARG A 168 9.75 -11.75 -9.47
N ARG A 169 8.62 -11.53 -8.75
CA ARG A 169 7.72 -12.61 -8.31
C ARG A 169 6.82 -13.12 -9.42
N ALA A 170 6.41 -12.24 -10.33
CA ALA A 170 5.64 -12.62 -11.50
C ALA A 170 6.44 -13.61 -12.36
N LYS A 171 5.96 -14.85 -12.43
CA LYS A 171 6.51 -15.89 -13.32
C LYS A 171 6.36 -15.44 -14.77
N THR A 172 7.19 -15.96 -15.67
CA THR A 172 7.18 -15.62 -17.12
C THR A 172 5.92 -16.02 -17.89
N THR A 173 4.89 -16.53 -17.22
CA THR A 173 3.60 -16.88 -17.82
C THR A 173 2.71 -15.66 -18.01
N ALA A 174 1.84 -15.69 -19.04
CA ALA A 174 0.91 -14.60 -19.36
C ALA A 174 -0.08 -14.24 -18.23
N GLN A 175 -0.28 -15.16 -17.27
CA GLN A 175 -1.02 -14.94 -16.03
C GLN A 175 -0.11 -15.37 -14.89
N SER A 176 0.30 -14.40 -14.08
CA SER A 176 1.09 -14.64 -12.87
C SER A 176 0.19 -14.62 -11.65
N ASN A 177 0.59 -15.37 -10.62
CA ASN A 177 -0.13 -15.46 -9.36
C ASN A 177 0.85 -15.29 -8.20
N ILE A 178 0.49 -14.48 -7.20
CA ILE A 178 1.24 -14.27 -5.96
C ILE A 178 0.34 -14.73 -4.80
N ASN A 179 0.78 -15.71 -4.03
CA ASN A 179 -0.03 -16.23 -2.91
C ASN A 179 0.17 -15.43 -1.61
N THR A 180 -0.62 -15.74 -0.58
CA THR A 180 -0.58 -15.08 0.74
C THR A 180 0.81 -15.13 1.39
N GLY A 181 1.50 -16.27 1.32
CA GLY A 181 2.85 -16.42 1.87
C GLY A 181 3.89 -15.60 1.11
N GLU A 182 3.74 -15.46 -0.21
CA GLU A 182 4.59 -14.59 -1.01
C GLU A 182 4.38 -13.12 -0.64
N TYR A 183 3.14 -12.64 -0.57
CA TYR A 183 2.86 -11.27 -0.09
C TYR A 183 3.33 -11.04 1.34
N ALA A 184 3.10 -12.00 2.24
CA ALA A 184 3.58 -11.92 3.61
C ALA A 184 5.11 -11.76 3.69
N SER A 185 5.86 -12.23 2.69
CA SER A 185 7.33 -12.09 2.64
C SER A 185 7.82 -10.70 2.23
N LEU A 186 6.96 -9.83 1.68
CA LEU A 186 7.31 -8.49 1.21
C LEU A 186 7.97 -7.69 2.34
N LEU A 187 9.20 -7.22 2.11
CA LEU A 187 9.91 -6.36 3.05
C LEU A 187 9.50 -4.89 2.86
N ILE A 188 9.25 -4.22 3.98
CA ILE A 188 8.78 -2.84 4.06
C ILE A 188 9.68 -2.07 5.04
N PRO A 189 10.24 -0.91 4.64
CA PRO A 189 10.90 -0.03 5.58
C PRO A 189 9.83 0.62 6.47
N LEU A 190 10.00 0.57 7.78
CA LEU A 190 9.01 1.04 8.74
C LEU A 190 9.62 2.11 9.66
N PRO A 191 9.41 3.41 9.35
CA PRO A 191 9.77 4.52 10.24
C PRO A 191 8.94 4.51 11.53
N PRO A 192 9.28 5.38 12.51
CA PRO A 192 8.36 5.76 13.58
C PRO A 192 6.99 6.24 13.04
N LEU A 193 5.90 5.93 13.74
CA LEU A 193 4.52 6.18 13.29
C LEU A 193 4.26 7.62 12.82
N GLU A 194 4.82 8.61 13.52
CA GLU A 194 4.67 10.03 13.14
C GLU A 194 5.33 10.36 11.80
N GLU A 195 6.44 9.70 11.47
CA GLU A 195 7.09 9.84 10.17
C GLU A 195 6.34 9.06 9.09
N GLN A 196 5.78 7.87 9.40
CA GLN A 196 4.88 7.15 8.49
C GLN A 196 3.69 8.04 8.06
N ARG A 197 3.00 8.66 9.04
CA ARG A 197 1.87 9.57 8.81
C ARG A 197 2.25 10.74 7.89
N LYS A 198 3.38 11.40 8.16
CA LYS A 198 3.85 12.53 7.34
C LYS A 198 4.16 12.10 5.91
N ILE A 199 4.88 11.00 5.73
CA ILE A 199 5.20 10.45 4.40
C ILE A 199 3.91 10.15 3.64
N ALA A 200 2.97 9.46 4.29
CA ALA A 200 1.67 9.11 3.73
C ALA A 200 0.88 10.35 3.29
N THR A 201 0.79 11.38 4.15
CA THR A 201 0.12 12.64 3.82
C THR A 201 0.74 13.35 2.62
N ILE A 202 2.07 13.48 2.59
CA ILE A 202 2.77 14.16 1.49
C ILE A 202 2.48 13.46 0.15
N LEU A 203 2.64 12.14 0.10
CA LEU A 203 2.45 11.37 -1.12
C LEU A 203 0.99 11.34 -1.57
N ASN A 204 0.04 11.19 -0.63
CA ASN A 204 -1.39 11.20 -0.93
C ASN A 204 -1.88 12.55 -1.48
N ASN A 205 -1.31 13.66 -1.01
CA ASN A 205 -1.61 14.99 -1.54
C ASN A 205 -1.16 15.14 -3.00
N ILE A 206 0.00 14.59 -3.35
CA ILE A 206 0.50 14.57 -4.73
C ILE A 206 -0.43 13.70 -5.59
N ASP A 207 -0.87 12.55 -5.11
CA ASP A 207 -1.83 11.68 -5.81
C ASP A 207 -3.15 12.37 -6.10
N SER A 208 -3.73 13.01 -5.07
CA SER A 208 -4.94 13.81 -5.21
C SER A 208 -4.78 14.92 -6.26
N THR A 209 -3.60 15.50 -6.37
CA THR A 209 -3.30 16.56 -7.36
C THR A 209 -3.20 15.98 -8.77
N ILE A 210 -2.58 14.81 -8.92
CA ILE A 210 -2.49 14.07 -10.20
C ILE A 210 -3.89 13.64 -10.66
N LYS A 211 -4.72 13.09 -9.76
CA LYS A 211 -6.11 12.69 -10.04
C LYS A 211 -6.95 13.86 -10.54
N LYS A 212 -6.97 14.98 -9.81
CA LYS A 212 -7.67 16.21 -10.22
C LYS A 212 -7.19 16.73 -11.58
N THR A 213 -5.89 16.67 -11.84
CA THR A 213 -5.33 17.07 -13.15
C THR A 213 -5.83 16.16 -14.28
N ASN A 214 -5.98 14.85 -14.05
CA ASN A 214 -6.52 13.91 -15.04
C ASN A 214 -7.98 14.23 -15.38
N GLU A 215 -8.80 14.53 -14.37
CA GLU A 215 -10.22 14.85 -14.58
C GLU A 215 -10.41 16.12 -15.41
N ILE A 216 -9.58 17.14 -15.19
CA ILE A 216 -9.62 18.39 -15.96
C ILE A 216 -9.18 18.13 -17.42
N ALA A 217 -8.08 17.39 -17.61
CA ALA A 217 -7.55 17.06 -18.93
C ALA A 217 -8.47 16.14 -19.76
N GLY A 218 -9.31 15.33 -19.11
CA GLY A 218 -10.34 14.54 -19.79
C GLY A 218 -11.57 15.37 -20.22
N LYS A 219 -11.83 16.50 -19.55
CA LYS A 219 -13.00 17.37 -19.81
C LYS A 219 -12.72 18.49 -20.80
N ALA A 220 -11.46 18.92 -20.91
CA ALA A 220 -11.05 19.97 -21.84
C ALA A 220 -10.14 19.37 -22.92
N ASP A 221 -10.31 19.74 -24.19
CA ASP A 221 -9.38 19.37 -25.28
C ASP A 221 -7.94 19.95 -25.11
N ILE A 222 -7.54 20.32 -23.88
CA ILE A 222 -6.26 20.91 -23.48
C ILE A 222 -5.22 19.79 -23.32
N HIS A 223 -4.81 19.22 -24.44
CA HIS A 223 -4.06 17.96 -24.40
C HIS A 223 -2.57 18.11 -24.08
N ARG A 224 -1.93 19.28 -24.20
CA ARG A 224 -0.45 19.35 -24.17
C ARG A 224 0.14 19.91 -22.87
N GLY A 225 -0.43 20.99 -22.35
CA GLY A 225 0.05 21.65 -21.13
C GLY A 225 -0.16 20.79 -19.89
N GLU A 226 -1.37 20.27 -19.72
CA GLU A 226 -1.76 19.44 -18.59
C GLU A 226 -1.10 18.07 -18.61
N LYS A 227 -0.97 17.42 -19.79
CA LYS A 227 -0.18 16.19 -19.92
C LYS A 227 1.28 16.39 -19.52
N ARG A 228 1.89 17.52 -19.90
CA ARG A 228 3.26 17.85 -19.48
C ARG A 228 3.35 18.09 -17.97
N TYR A 229 2.38 18.80 -17.39
CA TYR A 229 2.34 19.05 -15.95
C TYR A 229 2.16 17.75 -15.15
N LYS A 230 1.22 16.89 -15.55
CA LYS A 230 1.05 15.53 -15.02
C LYS A 230 2.35 14.74 -15.07
N GLY A 231 3.03 14.73 -16.23
CA GLY A 231 4.30 14.03 -16.37
C GLY A 231 5.36 14.50 -15.37
N LYS A 232 5.42 15.81 -15.11
CA LYS A 232 6.31 16.37 -14.07
C LYS A 232 5.91 15.94 -12.66
N LEU A 233 4.61 15.93 -12.34
CA LEU A 233 4.13 15.48 -11.01
C LEU A 233 4.43 13.99 -10.78
N ILE A 234 4.25 13.14 -11.78
CA ILE A 234 4.58 11.71 -11.69
C ILE A 234 6.09 11.53 -11.47
N GLN A 235 6.92 12.26 -12.23
CA GLN A 235 8.37 12.22 -12.06
C GLN A 235 8.81 12.70 -10.68
N LEU A 236 8.22 13.80 -10.20
CA LEU A 236 8.46 14.33 -8.86
C LEU A 236 8.06 13.31 -7.79
N LYS A 237 6.86 12.73 -7.90
CA LYS A 237 6.36 11.72 -6.96
C LYS A 237 7.32 10.54 -6.87
N ARG A 238 7.76 10.02 -8.02
CA ARG A 238 8.72 8.90 -8.08
C ARG A 238 10.02 9.22 -7.36
N GLY A 239 10.63 10.37 -7.65
CA GLY A 239 11.86 10.80 -6.98
C GLY A 239 11.67 10.97 -5.46
N LEU A 240 10.55 11.57 -5.06
CA LEU A 240 10.22 11.77 -3.66
C LEU A 240 9.96 10.45 -2.92
N MET A 241 9.31 9.47 -3.55
CA MET A 241 9.14 8.13 -2.99
C MET A 241 10.48 7.45 -2.75
N ASP A 242 11.41 7.55 -3.70
CA ASP A 242 12.76 6.99 -3.54
C ASP A 242 13.49 7.63 -2.34
N ASP A 243 13.38 8.94 -2.17
CA ASP A 243 14.01 9.68 -1.08
C ASP A 243 13.34 9.43 0.29
N LEU A 244 12.01 9.40 0.32
CA LEU A 244 11.24 9.20 1.55
C LEU A 244 11.33 7.76 2.03
N PHE A 245 11.13 6.75 1.17
CA PHE A 245 11.17 5.34 1.58
C PHE A 245 12.60 4.81 1.83
N SER A 246 13.63 5.56 1.47
CA SER A 246 15.02 5.29 1.89
C SER A 246 15.44 6.05 3.14
N GLY A 247 14.65 7.02 3.59
CA GLY A 247 15.04 7.93 4.66
C GLY A 247 16.18 8.88 4.29
N ARG A 248 16.57 9.00 3.01
CA ARG A 248 17.54 10.02 2.54
C ARG A 248 17.05 11.44 2.83
N VAL A 249 15.75 11.66 2.64
CA VAL A 249 15.05 12.87 3.06
C VAL A 249 14.13 12.51 4.21
N ARG A 250 14.34 13.11 5.37
CA ARG A 250 13.54 12.87 6.57
C ARG A 250 12.47 13.94 6.72
N THR A 251 11.27 13.54 7.15
CA THR A 251 10.15 14.48 7.37
C THR A 251 10.28 15.30 8.66
N ASN A 252 11.26 14.95 9.49
CA ASN A 252 11.62 15.69 10.71
C ASN A 252 12.83 16.62 10.50
N ASN A 253 13.44 16.61 9.31
CA ASN A 253 14.60 17.46 9.03
C ASN A 253 14.14 18.92 8.92
N LYS A 254 14.52 19.74 9.91
CA LYS A 254 14.25 21.17 9.93
C LYS A 254 15.33 21.98 9.21
N ASP A 255 16.44 21.34 8.86
CA ASP A 255 17.63 21.96 8.26
C ASP A 255 17.69 21.70 6.74
N ILE A 256 16.54 21.73 6.07
CA ILE A 256 16.50 21.70 4.61
C ILE A 256 16.84 23.11 4.12
N GLU A 257 18.07 23.30 3.63
CA GLU A 257 18.42 24.49 2.87
C GLU A 257 17.53 24.55 1.62
N ILE A 258 16.56 25.46 1.61
CA ILE A 258 15.75 25.74 0.43
C ILE A 258 16.61 26.58 -0.52
N PRO A 259 16.96 26.09 -1.71
CA PRO A 259 17.73 26.87 -2.66
C PRO A 259 17.02 28.20 -2.97
N GLU A 260 17.75 29.32 -2.98
CA GLU A 260 17.15 30.67 -3.16
C GLU A 260 16.24 30.82 -4.38
N HIS A 261 16.47 30.02 -5.42
CA HIS A 261 15.64 30.06 -6.63
C HIS A 261 14.23 29.47 -6.44
N ILE A 262 14.02 28.62 -5.44
CA ILE A 262 12.72 28.05 -5.08
C ILE A 262 11.91 29.07 -4.24
N LEU A 263 12.59 29.82 -3.35
CA LEU A 263 11.95 30.88 -2.54
C LEU A 263 11.33 32.01 -3.38
N ARG A 264 11.75 32.18 -4.64
CA ARG A 264 11.21 33.20 -5.54
C ARG A 264 9.86 32.83 -6.15
N HIS A 265 9.40 31.60 -5.99
CA HIS A 265 8.19 31.09 -6.64
C HIS A 265 7.08 30.62 -5.69
N GLY A 266 7.23 30.82 -4.37
CA GLY A 266 6.23 30.50 -3.35
C GLY A 266 6.47 29.16 -2.68
#